data_AF-A0AAT9HNF5-F1
#
_entry.id   AF-A0AAT9HNF5-F1
#
_cell.length_a   1.000
_cell.length_b   1.000
_cell.length_c   1.000
_cell.angle_alpha   90.00
_cell.angle_beta   90.00
_cell.angle_gamma   90.00
#
_symmetry.space_group_name_H-M   'P 1'
#
loop_
_entity.id
_entity.type
_entity.pdbx_description
1 polymer ?
#
loop_
_entity_poly.entity_id
_entity_poly.type
_entity_poly.pdbx_seq_one_letter_code
_entity_poly.pdbx_strand_id
1 'polypeptide(L)'
;MSTTRSSRPTVPPTVRLARGRHTGAGRADAALRHTLRWLKAGQDIDDFLELPATDTDPDLVFEARTRVGAAVTVRARLRLAPGTDAGRDWILVAEAEEPWDPSWPSPAAMFWPADPAPDAEWNTDPVTGVRPGAVNPLPEDDKAVRRLLRDCARDAWHIHVVVHEAMTPDEHGRLPLTRWLPAGLRDRVVEHRAAPQQSRVANWALREFGVEVPRGVRRCCRAVRLPRVRGRRLRRARGVSGRHGAR
;
A
#
# COMPACT_ATOMS: atom_id res chain seq x y z
N MET A 1 -19.32 28.38 23.69
CA MET A 1 -18.01 27.73 23.48
C MET A 1 -18.22 26.45 22.70
N SER A 2 -17.91 26.45 21.39
CA SER A 2 -18.05 25.27 20.52
C SER A 2 -16.66 24.78 20.15
N THR A 3 -16.21 23.68 20.75
CA THR A 3 -14.92 23.07 20.40
C THR A 3 -15.08 22.16 19.19
N THR A 4 -14.34 22.55 18.16
CA THR A 4 -14.15 21.97 16.84
C THR A 4 -13.95 20.45 16.89
N ARG A 5 -14.74 19.72 16.07
CA ARG A 5 -14.44 18.33 15.68
C ARG A 5 -13.10 18.33 14.97
N SER A 6 -12.06 17.77 15.60
CA SER A 6 -10.78 17.52 14.93
C SER A 6 -11.02 16.53 13.78
N SER A 7 -11.11 17.06 12.56
CA SER A 7 -11.00 16.30 11.33
C SER A 7 -9.60 15.69 11.28
N ARG A 8 -9.53 14.37 11.06
CA ARG A 8 -8.25 13.68 10.80
C ARG A 8 -7.52 14.40 9.67
N PRO A 9 -6.18 14.52 9.70
CA PRO A 9 -5.45 15.05 8.56
C PRO A 9 -5.80 14.19 7.35
N THR A 10 -6.52 14.80 6.41
CA THR A 10 -6.76 14.20 5.09
C THR A 10 -5.43 14.34 4.38
N VAL A 11 -4.85 13.23 3.91
CA VAL A 11 -3.67 13.28 3.04
C VAL A 11 -3.99 14.30 1.95
N PRO A 12 -3.19 15.36 1.76
CA PRO A 12 -3.50 16.37 0.76
C PRO A 12 -3.73 15.73 -0.61
N PRO A 13 -4.63 16.27 -1.45
CA PRO A 13 -4.94 15.66 -2.75
C PRO A 13 -3.73 15.63 -3.70
N THR A 14 -2.71 16.46 -3.43
CA THR A 14 -1.42 16.51 -4.12
C THR A 14 -0.41 15.46 -3.62
N VAL A 15 -0.73 14.74 -2.54
CA VAL A 15 0.17 13.78 -1.90
C VAL A 15 -0.30 12.35 -2.15
N ARG A 16 0.65 11.52 -2.57
CA ARG A 16 0.45 10.09 -2.74
C ARG A 16 1.39 9.32 -1.82
N LEU A 17 0.79 8.38 -1.08
CA LEU A 17 1.49 7.52 -0.13
C LEU A 17 1.44 6.08 -0.62
N ALA A 18 2.57 5.38 -0.52
CA ALA A 18 2.68 3.94 -0.71
C ALA A 18 3.61 3.33 0.35
N ARG A 19 3.47 2.04 0.58
CA ARG A 19 4.35 1.26 1.45
C ARG A 19 4.50 -0.15 0.91
N GLY A 20 5.53 -0.84 1.35
CA GLY A 20 5.71 -2.25 1.09
C GLY A 20 6.94 -2.79 1.78
N ARG A 21 7.36 -3.96 1.33
CA ARG A 21 8.55 -4.67 1.79
C ARG A 21 9.29 -5.25 0.61
N HIS A 22 10.59 -4.99 0.57
CA HIS A 22 11.54 -5.70 -0.28
C HIS A 22 11.88 -7.05 0.34
N THR A 23 11.48 -8.16 -0.29
CA THR A 23 11.70 -9.53 0.21
C THR A 23 12.92 -10.22 -0.39
N GLY A 24 13.60 -9.60 -1.35
CA GLY A 24 14.76 -10.19 -2.02
C GLY A 24 15.94 -10.42 -1.07
N ALA A 25 16.68 -11.52 -1.28
CA ALA A 25 17.89 -11.86 -0.52
C ALA A 25 19.09 -10.93 -0.84
N GLY A 26 18.96 -10.08 -1.87
CA GLY A 26 19.99 -9.15 -2.32
C GLY A 26 20.07 -7.83 -1.54
N ARG A 27 21.10 -7.05 -1.84
CA ARG A 27 21.25 -5.67 -1.33
C ARG A 27 20.25 -4.74 -2.04
N ALA A 28 19.07 -4.59 -1.45
CA ALA A 28 17.99 -3.72 -1.91
C ALA A 28 18.48 -2.30 -2.30
N ASP A 29 19.39 -1.73 -1.52
CA ASP A 29 19.97 -0.41 -1.77
C ASP A 29 20.87 -0.36 -3.02
N ALA A 30 21.61 -1.43 -3.33
CA ALA A 30 22.39 -1.50 -4.56
C ALA A 30 21.50 -1.59 -5.80
N ALA A 31 20.42 -2.38 -5.73
CA ALA A 31 19.42 -2.49 -6.80
C ALA A 31 18.72 -1.15 -7.06
N LEU A 32 18.36 -0.40 -6.00
CA LEU A 32 17.80 0.95 -6.12
C LEU A 32 18.78 1.91 -6.81
N ARG A 33 20.03 1.96 -6.35
CA ARG A 33 21.05 2.85 -6.95
C ARG A 33 21.28 2.52 -8.43
N HIS A 34 21.31 1.25 -8.78
CA HIS A 34 21.42 0.82 -10.17
C HIS A 34 20.22 1.30 -11.00
N THR A 35 19.00 1.05 -10.51
CA THR A 35 17.77 1.42 -11.19
C THR A 35 17.63 2.92 -11.37
N LEU A 36 17.91 3.73 -10.34
CA LEU A 36 17.84 5.19 -10.43
C LEU A 36 18.81 5.75 -11.49
N ARG A 37 20.02 5.20 -11.59
CA ARG A 37 20.96 5.56 -12.65
C ARG A 37 20.44 5.18 -14.03
N TRP A 38 19.84 4.00 -14.16
CA TRP A 38 19.25 3.52 -15.40
C TRP A 38 18.07 4.39 -15.84
N LEU A 39 17.12 4.68 -14.95
CA LEU A 39 15.96 5.55 -15.21
C LEU A 39 16.38 6.98 -15.56
N LYS A 40 17.41 7.52 -14.89
CA LYS A 40 17.96 8.85 -15.24
C LYS A 40 18.60 8.85 -16.62
N ALA A 41 19.35 7.80 -16.96
CA ALA A 41 19.95 7.66 -18.28
C ALA A 41 18.89 7.50 -19.39
N GLY A 42 17.78 6.81 -19.09
CA GLY A 42 16.62 6.68 -19.96
C GLY A 42 15.72 7.91 -20.04
N GLN A 43 15.99 8.95 -19.23
CA GLN A 43 15.15 10.16 -19.10
C GLN A 43 13.73 9.90 -18.56
N ASP A 44 13.49 8.74 -17.93
CA ASP A 44 12.23 8.42 -17.25
C ASP A 44 12.06 9.22 -15.94
N ILE A 45 13.19 9.61 -15.34
CA ILE A 45 13.26 10.56 -14.24
C ILE A 45 14.20 11.71 -14.62
N ASP A 46 13.89 12.91 -14.14
CA ASP A 46 14.71 14.09 -14.36
C ASP A 46 16.02 14.00 -13.54
N ASP A 47 15.87 13.62 -12.27
CA ASP A 47 16.98 13.61 -11.33
C ASP A 47 16.70 12.76 -10.09
N PHE A 48 17.76 12.39 -9.37
CA PHE A 48 17.66 11.71 -8.09
C PHE A 48 18.78 12.10 -7.12
N LEU A 49 18.53 11.94 -5.83
CA LEU A 49 19.45 12.20 -4.73
C LEU A 49 19.34 11.09 -3.69
N GLU A 50 20.48 10.60 -3.21
CA GLU A 50 20.57 9.78 -2.00
C GLU A 50 20.94 10.68 -0.82
N LEU A 51 20.10 10.69 0.22
CA LEU A 51 20.35 11.43 1.44
C LEU A 51 21.11 10.53 2.43
N PRO A 52 22.12 11.06 3.14
CA PRO A 52 22.87 10.26 4.10
C PRO A 52 21.97 9.82 5.25
N ALA A 53 22.07 8.56 5.65
CA ALA A 53 21.53 8.09 6.92
C ALA A 53 22.26 8.78 8.07
N THR A 54 21.55 9.11 9.15
CA THR A 54 22.16 9.68 10.36
C THR A 54 22.17 8.64 11.47
N ASP A 55 23.06 8.77 12.46
CA ASP A 55 23.09 7.85 13.61
C ASP A 55 21.74 7.74 14.35
N THR A 56 20.90 8.76 14.21
CA THR A 56 19.55 8.85 14.78
C THR A 56 18.44 8.36 13.85
N ASP A 57 18.70 8.18 12.56
CA ASP A 57 17.74 7.68 11.56
C ASP A 57 18.50 6.74 10.59
N PRO A 58 18.52 5.42 10.88
CA PRO A 58 19.27 4.44 10.09
C PRO A 58 18.58 4.14 8.75
N ASP A 59 17.45 4.77 8.45
CA ASP A 59 16.76 4.62 7.17
C ASP A 59 17.59 5.23 6.04
N LEU A 60 17.71 4.50 4.94
CA LEU A 60 18.22 5.05 3.69
C LEU A 60 17.11 5.84 3.00
N VAL A 61 17.41 7.06 2.55
CA VAL A 61 16.42 7.91 1.92
C VAL A 61 16.86 8.28 0.51
N PHE A 62 16.00 7.99 -0.46
CA PHE A 62 16.18 8.33 -1.86
C PHE A 62 15.09 9.32 -2.28
N GLU A 63 15.47 10.36 -3.00
CA GLU A 63 14.57 11.32 -3.61
C GLU A 63 14.71 11.25 -5.13
N ALA A 64 13.60 11.26 -5.85
CA ALA A 64 13.55 11.29 -7.30
C ALA A 64 12.53 12.33 -7.77
N ARG A 65 12.78 12.92 -8.94
CA ARG A 65 11.88 13.88 -9.58
C ARG A 65 11.59 13.44 -11.01
N THR A 66 10.36 13.65 -11.45
CA THR A 66 9.97 13.49 -12.85
C THR A 66 8.84 14.45 -13.18
N ARG A 67 8.44 14.47 -14.46
CA ARG A 67 7.28 15.18 -14.96
C ARG A 67 6.24 14.21 -15.49
N VAL A 68 4.97 14.46 -15.16
CA VAL A 68 3.82 13.64 -15.60
C VAL A 68 2.76 14.52 -16.27
N GLY A 69 1.91 13.91 -17.09
CA GLY A 69 0.83 14.62 -17.77
C GLY A 69 1.33 15.82 -18.59
N ALA A 70 0.69 16.98 -18.42
CA ALA A 70 1.06 18.24 -19.06
C ALA A 70 2.26 18.93 -18.37
N ALA A 71 3.31 18.15 -18.07
CA ALA A 71 4.54 18.59 -17.40
C ALA A 71 4.43 18.97 -15.91
N VAL A 72 3.48 18.38 -15.19
CA VAL A 72 3.35 18.54 -13.73
C VAL A 72 4.57 17.91 -13.04
N THR A 73 5.26 18.66 -12.19
CA THR A 73 6.40 18.13 -11.45
C THR A 73 5.92 17.24 -10.31
N VAL A 74 6.52 16.06 -10.21
CA VAL A 74 6.33 15.13 -9.10
C VAL A 74 7.67 14.86 -8.44
N ARG A 75 7.73 15.06 -7.13
CA ARG A 75 8.86 14.68 -6.28
C ARG A 75 8.47 13.50 -5.42
N ALA A 76 9.22 12.42 -5.49
CA ALA A 76 8.99 11.23 -4.70
C ALA A 76 10.16 10.97 -3.76
N ARG A 77 9.87 10.62 -2.51
CA ARG A 77 10.83 10.26 -1.48
C ARG A 77 10.55 8.87 -0.96
N LEU A 78 11.51 7.97 -1.17
CA LEU A 78 11.49 6.60 -0.68
C LEU A 78 12.37 6.53 0.58
N ARG A 79 11.79 6.07 1.69
CA ARG A 79 12.51 5.66 2.89
C ARG A 79 12.59 4.15 2.91
N LEU A 80 13.79 3.61 3.08
CA LEU A 80 14.06 2.18 3.20
C LEU A 80 14.60 1.91 4.61
N ALA A 81 13.82 1.15 5.39
CA ALA A 81 14.19 0.77 6.73
C ALA A 81 15.41 -0.17 6.75
N PRO A 82 16.10 -0.30 7.90
CA PRO A 82 17.12 -1.31 8.08
C PRO A 82 16.63 -2.72 7.73
N GLY A 83 17.54 -3.56 7.25
CA GLY A 83 17.19 -4.93 6.88
C GLY A 83 16.91 -5.82 8.07
N THR A 84 15.94 -6.71 7.88
CA THR A 84 15.57 -7.78 8.80
C THR A 84 15.59 -9.12 8.08
N ASP A 85 15.44 -10.23 8.80
CA ASP A 85 15.31 -11.57 8.20
C ASP A 85 14.11 -11.70 7.26
N ALA A 86 13.07 -10.87 7.45
CA ALA A 86 11.90 -10.83 6.60
C ALA A 86 12.08 -9.96 5.34
N GLY A 87 13.18 -9.21 5.24
CA GLY A 87 13.42 -8.22 4.19
C GLY A 87 13.54 -6.79 4.73
N ARG A 88 13.31 -5.79 3.86
CA ARG A 88 13.38 -4.36 4.20
C ARG A 88 12.05 -3.66 3.96
N ASP A 89 11.48 -3.07 4.99
CA ASP A 89 10.27 -2.24 4.85
C ASP A 89 10.59 -0.93 4.16
N TRP A 90 9.66 -0.41 3.38
CA TRP A 90 9.79 0.88 2.74
C TRP A 90 8.51 1.69 2.79
N ILE A 91 8.67 3.01 2.80
CA ILE A 91 7.59 3.99 2.70
C ILE A 91 7.94 4.97 1.60
N LEU A 92 6.98 5.24 0.73
CA LEU A 92 7.09 6.17 -0.38
C LEU A 92 6.10 7.32 -0.19
N VAL A 93 6.61 8.54 -0.25
CA VAL A 93 5.82 9.77 -0.25
C VAL A 93 6.10 10.52 -1.54
N ALA A 94 5.08 10.71 -2.37
CA ALA A 94 5.16 11.51 -3.57
C ALA A 94 4.28 12.75 -3.45
N GLU A 95 4.83 13.88 -3.84
CA GLU A 95 4.20 15.20 -3.83
C GLU A 95 4.18 15.72 -5.26
N ALA A 96 3.00 16.13 -5.72
CA ALA A 96 2.79 16.76 -7.02
C ALA A 96 2.43 18.23 -6.84
N GLU A 97 2.70 19.05 -7.87
CA GLU A 97 2.26 20.46 -7.90
C GLU A 97 0.73 20.60 -8.04
N GLU A 98 0.07 19.56 -8.54
CA GLU A 98 -1.38 19.50 -8.76
C GLU A 98 -2.03 18.30 -8.06
N PRO A 99 -3.37 18.32 -7.83
CA PRO A 99 -4.09 17.16 -7.35
C PRO A 99 -3.79 15.90 -8.16
N TRP A 100 -3.60 14.78 -7.48
CA TRP A 100 -3.15 13.54 -8.12
C TRP A 100 -4.18 13.00 -9.11
N ASP A 101 -3.78 12.86 -10.38
CA ASP A 101 -4.58 12.17 -11.39
C ASP A 101 -4.36 10.64 -11.30
N PRO A 102 -5.41 9.81 -11.15
CA PRO A 102 -5.30 8.35 -11.17
C PRO A 102 -4.70 7.76 -12.46
N SER A 103 -4.74 8.49 -13.57
CA SER A 103 -4.17 8.09 -14.86
C SER A 103 -2.65 8.15 -14.89
N TRP A 104 -2.02 8.97 -14.03
CA TRP A 104 -0.58 9.08 -13.95
C TRP A 104 0.06 7.76 -13.50
N PRO A 105 1.29 7.45 -13.92
CA PRO A 105 2.03 6.30 -13.42
C PRO A 105 2.14 6.28 -11.89
N SER A 106 2.30 5.09 -11.32
CA SER A 106 2.64 4.99 -9.89
C SER A 106 4.00 5.66 -9.63
N PRO A 107 4.15 6.45 -8.55
CA PRO A 107 5.45 6.99 -8.14
C PRO A 107 6.50 5.93 -7.84
N ALA A 108 6.07 4.70 -7.54
CA ALA A 108 6.97 3.57 -7.35
C ALA A 108 7.82 3.30 -8.61
N ALA A 109 7.29 3.63 -9.80
CA ALA A 109 7.99 3.51 -11.06
C ALA A 109 9.28 4.36 -11.14
N MET A 110 9.44 5.36 -10.27
CA MET A 110 10.66 6.16 -10.18
C MET A 110 11.82 5.42 -9.47
N PHE A 111 11.55 4.29 -8.82
CA PHE A 111 12.53 3.57 -7.99
C PHE A 111 12.75 2.13 -8.46
N TRP A 112 11.74 1.50 -9.03
CA TRP A 112 11.81 0.18 -9.67
C TRP A 112 10.94 0.16 -10.93
N PRO A 113 11.31 -0.56 -12.00
CA PRO A 113 10.55 -0.58 -13.24
C PRO A 113 9.13 -1.12 -12.99
N ALA A 114 8.13 -0.49 -13.62
CA ALA A 114 6.74 -0.96 -13.56
C ALA A 114 6.45 -2.11 -14.54
N ASP A 115 7.29 -2.27 -15.58
CA ASP A 115 7.15 -3.29 -16.64
C ASP A 115 8.53 -3.70 -17.19
N PRO A 116 8.79 -4.98 -17.55
CA PRO A 116 7.91 -6.14 -17.43
C PRO A 116 7.67 -6.52 -15.97
N ALA A 117 6.40 -6.60 -15.56
CA ALA A 117 5.88 -6.93 -14.21
C ALA A 117 6.68 -6.32 -13.02
N PRO A 118 6.08 -5.47 -12.17
CA PRO A 118 6.80 -4.82 -11.09
C PRO A 118 7.55 -5.85 -10.25
N ASP A 119 8.86 -5.61 -10.10
CA ASP A 119 9.79 -6.56 -9.51
C ASP A 119 9.19 -7.11 -8.21
N ALA A 120 8.95 -8.43 -8.24
CA ALA A 120 8.07 -9.10 -7.30
C ALA A 120 8.52 -8.92 -5.85
N GLU A 121 9.80 -8.66 -5.69
CA GLU A 121 10.49 -8.47 -4.43
C GLU A 121 10.04 -7.19 -3.73
N TRP A 122 9.69 -6.10 -4.43
CA TRP A 122 9.43 -4.79 -3.80
C TRP A 122 8.01 -4.61 -3.26
N ASN A 123 7.01 -5.17 -3.94
CA ASN A 123 5.59 -4.86 -3.67
C ASN A 123 4.91 -5.93 -2.83
N THR A 124 5.50 -6.31 -1.68
CA THR A 124 4.84 -7.18 -0.70
C THR A 124 4.33 -6.34 0.48
N ASP A 125 3.09 -6.56 0.94
CA ASP A 125 2.57 -5.89 2.12
C ASP A 125 3.25 -6.42 3.39
N PRO A 126 3.85 -5.56 4.25
CA PRO A 126 4.64 -6.00 5.39
C PRO A 126 3.82 -6.66 6.51
N VAL A 127 2.49 -6.48 6.54
CA VAL A 127 1.60 -6.99 7.59
C VAL A 127 0.99 -8.33 7.18
N THR A 128 0.52 -8.41 5.94
CA THR A 128 -0.29 -9.53 5.44
C THR A 128 0.47 -10.42 4.45
N GLY A 129 1.62 -9.97 3.93
CA GLY A 129 2.42 -10.70 2.94
C GLY A 129 1.80 -10.75 1.54
N VAL A 130 0.66 -10.07 1.33
CA VAL A 130 -0.04 -10.04 0.04
C VAL A 130 0.62 -9.07 -0.93
N ARG A 131 0.44 -9.32 -2.21
CA ARG A 131 1.06 -8.52 -3.28
C ARG A 131 0.01 -7.72 -4.04
N PRO A 132 0.08 -6.38 -4.07
CA PRO A 132 -0.68 -5.57 -5.00
C PRO A 132 -0.34 -5.95 -6.45
N GLY A 133 -1.27 -5.76 -7.37
CA GLY A 133 -1.04 -6.11 -8.77
C GLY A 133 -1.21 -7.60 -9.11
N ALA A 134 -1.17 -8.48 -8.11
CA ALA A 134 -1.23 -9.94 -8.28
C ALA A 134 -2.52 -10.56 -7.73
N VAL A 135 -2.77 -11.81 -8.13
CA VAL A 135 -3.82 -12.66 -7.55
C VAL A 135 -3.31 -13.25 -6.23
N ASN A 136 -4.02 -13.00 -5.13
CA ASN A 136 -3.70 -13.58 -3.82
C ASN A 136 -4.83 -14.54 -3.40
N PRO A 137 -4.64 -15.88 -3.42
CA PRO A 137 -5.64 -16.79 -2.91
C PRO A 137 -5.86 -16.58 -1.41
N LEU A 138 -7.10 -16.72 -0.95
CA LEU A 138 -7.39 -16.72 0.48
C LEU A 138 -6.79 -17.98 1.13
N PRO A 139 -6.24 -17.87 2.36
CA PRO A 139 -5.76 -19.03 3.11
C PRO A 139 -6.81 -20.13 3.22
N GLU A 140 -6.38 -21.40 3.19
CA GLU A 140 -7.30 -22.54 3.30
C GLU A 140 -7.98 -22.59 4.68
N ASP A 141 -7.27 -22.20 5.74
CA ASP A 141 -7.79 -22.18 7.10
C ASP A 141 -8.73 -20.98 7.35
N ASP A 142 -9.94 -21.29 7.78
CA ASP A 142 -10.98 -20.33 8.15
C ASP A 142 -10.51 -19.27 9.18
N LYS A 143 -9.67 -19.66 10.14
CA LYS A 143 -9.14 -18.74 11.15
C LYS A 143 -8.12 -17.78 10.53
N ALA A 144 -7.27 -18.26 9.63
CA ALA A 144 -6.36 -17.46 8.84
C ALA A 144 -7.09 -16.49 7.91
N VAL A 145 -8.17 -16.92 7.23
CA VAL A 145 -9.02 -16.02 6.40
C VAL A 145 -9.58 -14.87 7.24
N ARG A 146 -10.18 -15.18 8.40
CA ARG A 146 -10.73 -14.16 9.30
C ARG A 146 -9.67 -13.18 9.79
N ARG A 147 -8.46 -13.66 10.08
CA ARG A 147 -7.34 -12.82 10.52
C ARG A 147 -6.89 -11.91 9.39
N LEU A 148 -6.62 -12.47 8.22
CA LEU A 148 -6.20 -11.73 7.03
C LEU A 148 -7.18 -10.62 6.68
N LEU A 149 -8.47 -10.92 6.54
CA LEU A 149 -9.47 -9.93 6.14
C LEU A 149 -9.64 -8.81 7.19
N ARG A 150 -9.49 -9.13 8.47
CA ARG A 150 -9.50 -8.12 9.54
C ARG A 150 -8.27 -7.22 9.50
N ASP A 151 -7.10 -7.78 9.22
CA ASP A 151 -5.87 -7.02 9.08
C ASP A 151 -5.93 -6.11 7.84
N CYS A 152 -6.44 -6.62 6.70
CA CYS A 152 -6.74 -5.85 5.49
C CYS A 152 -7.75 -4.72 5.73
N ALA A 153 -8.82 -4.95 6.51
CA ALA A 153 -9.82 -3.92 6.80
C ALA A 153 -9.27 -2.78 7.68
N ARG A 154 -8.20 -3.05 8.43
CA ARG A 154 -7.48 -2.06 9.23
C ARG A 154 -6.37 -1.38 8.44
N ASP A 155 -6.00 -1.93 7.28
CA ASP A 155 -4.98 -1.34 6.42
C ASP A 155 -5.48 -0.01 5.84
N ALA A 156 -4.67 1.03 6.00
CA ALA A 156 -4.95 2.35 5.47
C ALA A 156 -4.25 2.61 4.12
N TRP A 157 -3.36 1.71 3.70
CA TRP A 157 -2.44 1.89 2.58
C TRP A 157 -2.98 1.30 1.28
N HIS A 158 -3.46 0.06 1.31
CA HIS A 158 -3.99 -0.64 0.13
C HIS A 158 -5.52 -0.56 0.01
N ILE A 159 -6.00 -0.85 -1.20
CA ILE A 159 -7.39 -1.08 -1.53
C ILE A 159 -7.56 -2.58 -1.72
N HIS A 160 -8.18 -3.25 -0.76
CA HIS A 160 -8.42 -4.68 -0.83
C HIS A 160 -9.74 -4.98 -1.55
N VAL A 161 -9.69 -5.89 -2.52
CA VAL A 161 -10.86 -6.36 -3.26
C VAL A 161 -10.93 -7.87 -3.08
N VAL A 162 -12.09 -8.39 -2.67
CA VAL A 162 -12.33 -9.84 -2.61
C VAL A 162 -13.15 -10.24 -3.83
N VAL A 163 -12.61 -11.16 -4.61
CA VAL A 163 -13.21 -11.72 -5.82
C VAL A 163 -13.53 -13.18 -5.59
N HIS A 164 -14.75 -13.57 -5.91
CA HIS A 164 -15.20 -14.95 -5.79
C HIS A 164 -14.86 -15.73 -7.06
N GLU A 165 -14.12 -16.82 -6.98
CA GLU A 165 -13.62 -17.55 -8.16
C GLU A 165 -14.73 -18.12 -9.04
N ALA A 166 -15.84 -18.58 -8.45
CA ALA A 166 -17.01 -19.03 -9.23
C ALA A 166 -17.62 -17.93 -10.13
N MET A 167 -17.25 -16.67 -9.95
CA MET A 167 -17.70 -15.55 -10.80
C MET A 167 -16.75 -15.26 -11.96
N THR A 168 -15.63 -15.97 -12.03
CA THR A 168 -14.55 -15.76 -13.01
C THR A 168 -13.98 -17.10 -13.49
N PRO A 169 -14.82 -18.02 -14.04
CA PRO A 169 -14.41 -19.39 -14.32
C PRO A 169 -13.50 -19.52 -15.56
N ASP A 170 -13.55 -18.55 -16.46
CA ASP A 170 -12.79 -18.53 -17.72
C ASP A 170 -11.33 -18.08 -17.52
N GLU A 171 -10.50 -18.32 -18.53
CA GLU A 171 -9.07 -17.96 -18.50
C GLU A 171 -8.88 -16.46 -18.25
N HIS A 172 -9.72 -15.62 -18.85
CA HIS A 172 -9.73 -14.18 -18.60
C HIS A 172 -10.13 -13.84 -17.16
N GLY A 173 -11.04 -14.59 -16.55
CA GLY A 173 -11.46 -14.43 -15.18
C GLY A 173 -10.34 -14.70 -14.15
N ARG A 174 -9.38 -15.54 -14.50
CA ARG A 174 -8.21 -15.90 -13.66
C ARG A 174 -7.11 -14.83 -13.69
N LEU A 175 -7.11 -13.96 -14.69
CA LEU A 175 -6.16 -12.86 -14.76
C LEU A 175 -6.46 -11.81 -13.66
N PRO A 176 -5.43 -11.13 -13.10
CA PRO A 176 -5.61 -10.06 -12.12
C PRO A 176 -6.48 -8.90 -12.64
N LEU A 177 -7.33 -8.33 -11.79
CA LEU A 177 -8.17 -7.15 -12.07
C LEU A 177 -7.35 -5.90 -12.37
N THR A 178 -6.10 -5.86 -11.92
CA THR A 178 -5.19 -4.72 -12.09
C THR A 178 -4.94 -4.35 -13.55
N ARG A 179 -5.13 -5.28 -14.49
CA ARG A 179 -5.09 -4.99 -15.94
C ARG A 179 -6.15 -4.00 -16.40
N TRP A 180 -7.28 -3.93 -15.71
CA TRP A 180 -8.39 -3.01 -16.01
C TRP A 180 -8.27 -1.68 -15.26
N LEU A 181 -7.28 -1.55 -14.38
CA LEU A 181 -7.07 -0.34 -13.59
C LEU A 181 -6.13 0.62 -14.31
N PRO A 182 -6.35 1.95 -14.15
CA PRO A 182 -5.35 2.96 -14.46
C PRO A 182 -4.00 2.60 -13.85
N ALA A 183 -2.90 2.94 -14.54
CA ALA A 183 -1.54 2.61 -14.12
C ALA A 183 -1.26 3.06 -12.67
N GLY A 184 -1.74 4.25 -12.33
CA GLY A 184 -1.69 4.82 -10.99
C GLY A 184 -2.59 4.16 -9.95
N LEU A 185 -3.21 3.02 -10.18
CA LEU A 185 -3.92 2.28 -9.11
C LEU A 185 -3.40 0.85 -8.93
N ARG A 186 -2.57 0.36 -9.85
CA ARG A 186 -2.14 -1.05 -9.90
C ARG A 186 -1.30 -1.45 -8.69
N ASP A 187 -0.49 -0.52 -8.18
CA ASP A 187 0.36 -0.63 -6.98
C ASP A 187 -0.41 -0.58 -5.66
N ARG A 188 -1.70 -0.21 -5.68
CA ARG A 188 -2.52 -0.05 -4.47
C ARG A 188 -3.59 -1.10 -4.32
N VAL A 189 -4.00 -1.72 -5.41
CA VAL A 189 -5.08 -2.71 -5.38
C VAL A 189 -4.51 -4.10 -5.11
N VAL A 190 -4.98 -4.67 -4.01
CA VAL A 190 -4.71 -6.06 -3.62
C VAL A 190 -5.97 -6.86 -3.89
N GLU A 191 -5.84 -7.86 -4.74
CA GLU A 191 -6.92 -8.78 -5.07
C GLU A 191 -6.80 -10.08 -4.28
N HIS A 192 -7.87 -10.42 -3.57
CA HIS A 192 -8.03 -11.66 -2.83
C HIS A 192 -9.00 -12.58 -3.57
N ARG A 193 -8.59 -13.82 -3.85
CA ARG A 193 -9.45 -14.83 -4.48
C ARG A 193 -10.03 -15.76 -3.43
N ALA A 194 -11.34 -15.75 -3.33
CA ALA A 194 -12.09 -16.69 -2.50
C ALA A 194 -12.56 -17.87 -3.36
N ALA A 195 -12.12 -19.08 -3.00
CA ALA A 195 -12.67 -20.30 -3.54
C ALA A 195 -14.17 -20.42 -3.20
N PRO A 196 -14.97 -21.18 -3.97
CA PRO A 196 -16.41 -21.28 -3.75
C PRO A 196 -16.83 -21.65 -2.33
N GLN A 197 -16.08 -22.58 -1.71
CA GLN A 197 -16.30 -23.07 -0.36
C GLN A 197 -15.97 -22.01 0.70
N GLN A 198 -15.08 -21.06 0.40
CA GLN A 198 -14.64 -20.00 1.31
C GLN A 198 -15.59 -18.80 1.35
N SER A 199 -16.61 -18.75 0.47
CA SER A 199 -17.56 -17.63 0.40
C SER A 199 -18.29 -17.35 1.71
N ARG A 200 -18.62 -18.39 2.48
CA ARG A 200 -19.30 -18.27 3.77
C ARG A 200 -18.39 -17.65 4.83
N VAL A 201 -17.15 -18.13 4.96
CA VAL A 201 -16.19 -17.59 5.94
C VAL A 201 -15.76 -16.17 5.60
N ALA A 202 -15.55 -15.87 4.31
CA ALA A 202 -15.23 -14.52 3.85
C ALA A 202 -16.36 -13.54 4.16
N ASN A 203 -17.61 -13.88 3.83
CA ASN A 203 -18.77 -13.04 4.16
C ASN A 203 -19.00 -12.89 5.66
N TRP A 204 -18.74 -13.93 6.45
CA TRP A 204 -18.79 -13.84 7.91
C TRP A 204 -17.76 -12.83 8.43
N ALA A 205 -16.52 -12.88 7.93
CA ALA A 205 -15.45 -11.97 8.34
C ALA A 205 -15.73 -10.52 7.89
N LEU A 206 -16.34 -10.34 6.73
CA LEU A 206 -16.63 -9.02 6.14
C LEU A 206 -17.87 -8.36 6.74
N ARG A 207 -18.76 -9.14 7.36
CA ARG A 207 -20.00 -8.64 7.97
C ARG A 207 -19.75 -7.57 9.03
N GLU A 208 -18.66 -7.66 9.81
CA GLU A 208 -18.32 -6.65 10.82
C GLU A 208 -17.98 -5.28 10.21
N PHE A 209 -17.67 -5.25 8.91
CA PHE A 209 -17.35 -4.05 8.14
C PHE A 209 -18.51 -3.56 7.26
N GLY A 210 -19.69 -4.22 7.33
CA GLY A 210 -20.84 -3.89 6.49
C GLY A 210 -20.64 -4.23 5.01
N VAL A 211 -19.78 -5.22 4.73
CA VAL A 211 -19.39 -5.66 3.39
C VAL A 211 -19.90 -7.07 3.15
N GLU A 212 -20.44 -7.32 1.96
CA GLU A 212 -20.81 -8.66 1.49
C GLU A 212 -20.24 -8.88 0.09
N VAL A 213 -19.59 -10.03 -0.10
CA VAL A 213 -19.23 -10.60 -1.39
C VAL A 213 -20.51 -11.22 -1.98
N PRO A 214 -21.00 -10.71 -3.12
CA PRO A 214 -22.22 -11.22 -3.74
C PRO A 214 -22.12 -12.72 -3.98
N ARG A 215 -23.15 -13.46 -3.56
CA ARG A 215 -23.35 -14.85 -4.01
C ARG A 215 -23.93 -14.78 -5.42
N GLY A 216 -23.19 -15.26 -6.42
CA GLY A 216 -23.65 -15.62 -7.76
C GLY A 216 -24.83 -14.85 -8.38
N VAL A 217 -24.55 -13.87 -9.25
CA VAL A 217 -25.07 -13.73 -10.64
C VAL A 217 -24.53 -12.42 -11.23
N ARG A 218 -23.92 -12.51 -12.42
CA ARG A 218 -23.47 -11.47 -13.36
C ARG A 218 -23.64 -9.99 -12.94
N ARG A 219 -23.04 -9.58 -11.83
CA ARG A 219 -22.82 -8.19 -11.44
C ARG A 219 -21.41 -8.12 -10.90
N CYS A 220 -20.57 -7.31 -11.53
CA CYS A 220 -19.22 -7.02 -11.04
C CYS A 220 -19.30 -6.70 -9.55
N CYS A 221 -18.47 -7.35 -8.74
CA CYS A 221 -18.22 -6.92 -7.37
C CYS A 221 -17.89 -5.42 -7.43
N ARG A 222 -18.76 -4.59 -6.84
CA ARG A 222 -18.38 -3.22 -6.50
C ARG A 222 -17.13 -3.36 -5.64
N ALA A 223 -16.03 -2.73 -6.04
CA ALA A 223 -14.82 -2.68 -5.23
C ALA A 223 -15.21 -2.24 -3.82
N VAL A 224 -15.24 -3.18 -2.88
CA VAL A 224 -15.68 -2.83 -1.54
C VAL A 224 -14.47 -2.29 -0.81
N ARG A 225 -14.34 -0.96 -0.84
CA ARG A 225 -13.39 -0.26 0.02
C ARG A 225 -13.80 -0.56 1.46
N LEU A 226 -13.02 -1.39 2.14
CA LEU A 226 -13.23 -1.67 3.56
C LEU A 226 -13.23 -0.34 4.34
N PRO A 227 -14.28 -0.04 5.11
CA PRO A 227 -14.36 1.21 5.84
C PRO A 227 -13.29 1.29 6.92
N ARG A 228 -12.55 2.40 6.96
CA ARG A 228 -11.57 2.71 8.03
C ARG A 228 -12.27 2.72 9.39
N VAL A 229 -11.98 1.72 10.23
CA VAL A 229 -12.51 1.61 11.60
C VAL A 229 -12.12 2.83 12.42
N ARG A 230 -13.10 3.49 13.07
CA ARG A 230 -12.85 4.60 14.01
C ARG A 230 -12.25 4.04 15.31
N GLY A 231 -10.95 4.23 15.54
CA GLY A 231 -10.28 3.83 16.78
C GLY A 231 -10.86 4.53 18.03
N ARG A 232 -11.20 3.72 19.04
CA ARG A 232 -11.61 4.15 20.39
C ARG A 232 -10.41 4.73 21.15
N ARG A 233 -10.67 5.77 21.96
CA ARG A 233 -9.69 6.48 22.79
C ARG A 233 -9.14 5.59 23.91
N LEU A 234 -7.83 5.42 23.97
CA LEU A 234 -7.11 4.97 25.16
C LEU A 234 -7.11 6.09 26.20
N ARG A 235 -7.64 5.81 27.40
CA ARG A 235 -7.53 6.68 28.57
C ARG A 235 -6.05 6.79 28.98
N ARG A 236 -5.50 8.01 29.01
CA ARG A 236 -4.22 8.29 29.64
C ARG A 236 -4.37 8.15 31.16
N ALA A 237 -3.64 7.21 31.76
CA ALA A 237 -3.29 7.28 33.18
C ALA A 237 -2.25 8.41 33.34
N ARG A 238 -2.59 9.44 34.11
CA ARG A 238 -1.63 10.46 34.55
C ARG A 238 -0.88 9.89 35.75
N GLY A 239 0.40 9.55 35.55
CA GLY A 239 1.39 9.54 36.62
C GLY A 239 2.15 10.86 36.57
N VAL A 240 2.14 11.63 37.66
CA VAL A 240 3.08 12.73 37.88
C VAL A 240 3.78 12.43 39.20
N SER A 241 5.05 12.04 39.08
CA SER A 241 6.04 12.04 40.15
C SER A 241 6.44 13.48 40.48
N GLY A 242 6.66 13.75 41.75
CA GLY A 242 6.79 15.10 42.32
C GLY A 242 8.16 15.76 42.14
N ARG A 243 8.26 17.01 42.65
CA ARG A 243 9.29 17.46 43.62
C ARG A 243 9.19 18.97 43.90
N HIS A 244 9.47 19.30 45.17
CA HIS A 244 10.09 20.51 45.73
C HIS A 244 9.22 21.68 46.26
N GLY A 245 9.48 22.02 47.54
CA GLY A 245 9.45 23.41 48.02
C GLY A 245 9.10 23.64 49.51
N ALA A 246 10.13 23.74 50.37
CA ALA A 246 10.22 24.50 51.64
C ALA A 246 9.24 24.16 52.80
N ARG A 247 9.69 23.91 54.04
CA ARG A 247 10.58 24.71 54.89
C ARG A 247 11.28 23.82 55.92
#